data_AF-A0A660VRV1-F1
#
_entry.id   AF-A0A660VRV1-F1
#
_cell.length_a   1.000
_cell.length_b   1.000
_cell.length_c   1.000
_cell.angle_alpha   90.00
_cell.angle_beta   90.00
_cell.angle_gamma   90.00
#
_symmetry.space_group_name_H-M   'P 1'
#
loop_
_entity.id
_entity.type
_entity.pdbx_description
1 polymer ?
#
loop_
_entity_poly.entity_id
_entity_poly.type
_entity_poly.pdbx_seq_one_letter_code
_entity_poly.pdbx_strand_id
1 'polypeptide(L)'
;MVKFSNDVDILKYEPALFGELHLPWQVLAAGTSGELSGTGFTDSEADFVSAQVSAEGVIYLQTSDGSLDGAFEIVSVDSATQLTVSVIRTDPNEEPVAPPAAANISYRISTLEPQAGEAGFQLTEYFGIKPGNPASNIDAEDVLDTNALKRASAFAVISSVYAMLASKDDNENFWQKSHHYQKLFEKARERCRVSIDSGSDGVADITIAGASARLVRD
;
A
#
# COMPACT_ATOMS: atom_id res chain seq x y z
N MET A 1 8.11 -10.53 -5.57
CA MET A 1 8.73 -9.19 -5.54
C MET A 1 8.56 -8.67 -4.12
N VAL A 2 9.62 -8.19 -3.48
CA VAL A 2 9.56 -7.68 -2.10
C VAL A 2 8.72 -6.40 -2.05
N LYS A 3 7.78 -6.33 -1.10
CA LYS A 3 6.95 -5.16 -0.82
C LYS A 3 6.92 -4.97 0.70
N PHE A 4 7.04 -3.73 1.17
CA PHE A 4 6.92 -3.44 2.62
C PHE A 4 5.60 -2.74 2.97
N SER A 5 4.90 -2.16 1.99
CA SER A 5 3.56 -1.60 2.14
C SER A 5 2.58 -2.25 1.18
N ASN A 6 1.30 -2.26 1.56
CA ASN A 6 0.18 -2.64 0.71
C ASN A 6 -0.69 -1.41 0.34
N ASP A 7 -1.77 -1.63 -0.42
CA ASP A 7 -2.65 -0.57 -0.89
C ASP A 7 -3.36 0.14 0.29
N VAL A 8 -3.75 -0.60 1.32
CA VAL A 8 -4.36 -0.05 2.55
C VAL A 8 -3.39 0.89 3.30
N ASP A 9 -2.10 0.55 3.33
CA ASP A 9 -1.09 1.40 3.94
C ASP A 9 -0.92 2.73 3.21
N ILE A 10 -1.08 2.74 1.89
CA ILE A 10 -1.07 3.96 1.06
C ILE A 10 -2.36 4.75 1.29
N LEU A 11 -3.51 4.06 1.32
CA LEU A 11 -4.82 4.66 1.53
C LEU A 11 -4.89 5.47 2.84
N LYS A 12 -4.21 5.02 3.91
CA LYS A 12 -4.12 5.74 5.19
C LYS A 12 -3.55 7.16 5.07
N TYR A 13 -2.72 7.43 4.07
CA TYR A 13 -2.08 8.73 3.90
C TYR A 13 -2.66 9.53 2.74
N GLU A 14 -3.02 8.88 1.63
CA GLU A 14 -3.51 9.58 0.44
C GLU A 14 -4.70 8.85 -0.23
N PRO A 15 -5.93 9.01 0.31
CA PRO A 15 -7.13 8.38 -0.22
C PRO A 15 -7.46 8.73 -1.68
N ALA A 16 -7.09 9.95 -2.09
CA ALA A 16 -7.30 10.46 -3.44
C ALA A 16 -6.75 9.54 -4.55
N LEU A 17 -5.66 8.81 -4.25
CA LEU A 17 -5.03 7.89 -5.21
C LEU A 17 -5.88 6.67 -5.57
N PHE A 18 -6.89 6.34 -4.77
CA PHE A 18 -7.83 5.25 -5.06
C PHE A 18 -9.18 5.76 -5.55
N GLY A 19 -9.48 7.05 -5.35
CA GLY A 19 -10.67 7.72 -5.83
C GLY A 19 -10.44 8.46 -7.15
N GLU A 20 -10.44 9.78 -7.09
CA GLU A 20 -10.40 10.68 -8.23
C GLU A 20 -9.07 10.64 -9.01
N LEU A 21 -7.96 10.26 -8.36
CA LEU A 21 -6.63 10.17 -8.97
C LEU A 21 -6.20 8.74 -9.27
N HIS A 22 -7.12 7.77 -9.26
CA HIS A 22 -6.78 6.39 -9.59
C HIS A 22 -6.11 6.27 -10.96
N LEU A 23 -5.19 5.30 -11.08
CA LEU A 23 -4.52 5.00 -12.33
C LEU A 23 -5.37 4.02 -13.15
N PRO A 24 -5.92 4.41 -14.32
CA PRO A 24 -6.86 3.56 -15.05
C PRO A 24 -6.28 2.23 -15.55
N TRP A 25 -4.95 2.17 -15.71
CA TRP A 25 -4.22 0.97 -16.13
C TRP A 25 -3.81 0.05 -14.96
N GLN A 26 -4.18 0.40 -13.72
CA GLN A 26 -3.94 -0.44 -12.53
C GLN A 26 -5.26 -0.72 -11.80
N VAL A 27 -6.26 -1.14 -12.57
CA VAL A 27 -7.55 -1.61 -12.08
C VAL A 27 -7.61 -3.12 -12.25
N LEU A 28 -7.85 -3.84 -11.14
CA LEU A 28 -7.97 -5.29 -11.11
C LEU A 28 -9.38 -5.74 -11.48
N ALA A 29 -10.39 -5.07 -10.90
CA ALA A 29 -11.80 -5.34 -11.15
C ALA A 29 -12.63 -4.06 -11.03
N ALA A 30 -13.74 -3.98 -11.76
CA ALA A 30 -14.71 -2.90 -11.66
C ALA A 30 -16.08 -3.38 -12.16
N GLY A 31 -17.15 -2.76 -11.65
CA GLY A 31 -18.52 -3.08 -12.02
C GLY A 31 -19.51 -2.07 -11.44
N THR A 32 -20.80 -2.25 -11.75
CA THR A 32 -21.88 -1.32 -11.35
C THR A 32 -23.05 -1.99 -10.63
N SER A 33 -22.96 -3.30 -10.41
CA SER A 33 -23.96 -4.17 -9.79
C SER A 33 -23.62 -4.53 -8.33
N GLY A 34 -22.67 -3.83 -7.71
CA GLY A 34 -22.21 -4.15 -6.37
C GLY A 34 -23.31 -3.97 -5.31
N GLU A 35 -23.34 -4.88 -4.34
CA GLU A 35 -24.21 -4.81 -3.16
C GLU A 35 -23.35 -4.87 -1.90
N LEU A 36 -23.65 -4.00 -0.93
CA LEU A 36 -22.95 -3.94 0.35
C LEU A 36 -23.94 -4.09 1.50
N SER A 37 -23.75 -5.13 2.31
CA SER A 37 -24.54 -5.39 3.50
C SER A 37 -23.63 -5.75 4.68
N GLY A 38 -23.65 -4.92 5.73
CA GLY A 38 -22.65 -5.01 6.79
C GLY A 38 -21.25 -4.79 6.22
N THR A 39 -20.37 -5.76 6.41
CA THR A 39 -19.01 -5.78 5.85
C THR A 39 -18.91 -6.62 4.58
N GLY A 40 -19.98 -7.31 4.17
CA GLY A 40 -19.98 -8.14 2.98
C GLY A 40 -20.27 -7.33 1.73
N PHE A 41 -19.33 -7.31 0.79
CA PHE A 41 -19.52 -6.80 -0.55
C PHE A 41 -19.70 -7.95 -1.54
N THR A 42 -20.72 -7.90 -2.37
CA THR A 42 -21.02 -8.93 -3.37
C THR A 42 -21.30 -8.33 -4.73
N ASP A 43 -20.82 -9.01 -5.78
CA ASP A 43 -21.20 -8.75 -7.16
C ASP A 43 -21.24 -10.09 -7.91
N SER A 44 -22.42 -10.48 -8.40
CA SER A 44 -22.63 -11.76 -9.07
C SER A 44 -21.94 -11.86 -10.44
N GLU A 45 -21.58 -10.73 -11.04
CA GLU A 45 -20.89 -10.68 -12.34
C GLU A 45 -19.36 -10.65 -12.19
N ALA A 46 -18.85 -10.50 -10.96
CA ALA A 46 -17.43 -10.41 -10.68
C ALA A 46 -16.74 -11.78 -10.64
N ASP A 47 -15.42 -11.75 -10.84
CA ASP A 47 -14.51 -12.84 -10.48
C ASP A 47 -13.25 -12.26 -9.82
N PHE A 48 -13.37 -11.94 -8.53
CA PHE A 48 -12.29 -11.34 -7.71
C PHE A 48 -11.05 -12.24 -7.63
N VAL A 49 -11.24 -13.55 -7.66
CA VAL A 49 -10.14 -14.52 -7.59
C VAL A 49 -9.34 -14.49 -8.89
N SER A 50 -10.02 -14.60 -10.05
CA SER A 50 -9.34 -14.53 -11.35
C SER A 50 -8.76 -13.15 -11.63
N ALA A 51 -9.38 -12.09 -11.11
CA ALA A 51 -8.87 -10.71 -11.17
C ALA A 51 -7.66 -10.46 -10.23
N GLN A 52 -7.23 -11.45 -9.46
CA GLN A 52 -6.10 -11.36 -8.53
C GLN A 52 -6.29 -10.31 -7.43
N VAL A 53 -7.54 -10.08 -7.03
CA VAL A 53 -7.84 -9.29 -5.84
C VAL A 53 -7.32 -10.03 -4.62
N SER A 54 -6.79 -9.28 -3.66
CA SER A 54 -6.20 -9.81 -2.43
C SER A 54 -6.68 -9.04 -1.21
N ALA A 55 -6.54 -9.67 -0.04
CA ALA A 55 -6.62 -8.98 1.24
C ALA A 55 -5.55 -7.88 1.30
N GLU A 56 -5.81 -6.84 2.11
CA GLU A 56 -5.00 -5.61 2.18
C GLU A 56 -4.97 -4.78 0.89
N GLY A 57 -5.83 -5.14 -0.07
CA GLY A 57 -6.18 -4.31 -1.22
C GLY A 57 -7.19 -3.21 -0.88
N VAL A 58 -7.50 -2.37 -1.85
CA VAL A 58 -8.44 -1.25 -1.69
C VAL A 58 -9.55 -1.31 -2.73
N ILE A 59 -10.79 -1.11 -2.27
CA ILE A 59 -11.97 -0.98 -3.12
C ILE A 59 -12.56 0.42 -2.97
N TYR A 60 -12.75 1.10 -4.10
CA TYR A 60 -13.53 2.33 -4.17
C TYR A 60 -14.99 1.99 -4.46
N LEU A 61 -15.91 2.54 -3.67
CA LEU A 61 -17.36 2.32 -3.78
C LEU A 61 -18.06 3.67 -3.97
N GLN A 62 -19.00 3.70 -4.90
CA GLN A 62 -19.80 4.89 -5.18
C GLN A 62 -21.25 4.54 -5.54
N THR A 63 -22.20 5.25 -4.94
CA THR A 63 -23.61 5.23 -5.34
C THR A 63 -23.95 6.48 -6.15
N SER A 64 -24.95 6.39 -7.03
CA SER A 64 -25.38 7.50 -7.89
C SER A 64 -26.00 8.66 -7.12
N ASP A 65 -26.51 8.42 -5.92
CA ASP A 65 -27.06 9.42 -5.02
C ASP A 65 -26.02 10.06 -4.08
N GLY A 66 -24.76 9.60 -4.14
CA GLY A 66 -23.65 10.09 -3.31
C GLY A 66 -23.74 9.72 -1.83
N SER A 67 -24.66 8.83 -1.44
CA SER A 67 -24.77 8.35 -0.05
C SER A 67 -23.58 7.48 0.37
N LEU A 68 -22.92 6.85 -0.60
CA LEU A 68 -21.66 6.15 -0.45
C LEU A 68 -20.71 6.68 -1.52
N ASP A 69 -19.57 7.24 -1.11
CA ASP A 69 -18.52 7.69 -2.01
C ASP A 69 -17.18 7.66 -1.28
N GLY A 70 -16.39 6.61 -1.49
CA GLY A 70 -15.12 6.46 -0.77
C GLY A 70 -14.38 5.16 -1.02
N ALA A 71 -13.14 5.13 -0.54
CA ALA A 71 -12.27 3.96 -0.58
C ALA A 71 -12.27 3.22 0.77
N PHE A 72 -12.27 1.90 0.70
CA PHE A 72 -12.38 0.97 1.82
C PHE A 72 -11.31 -0.10 1.71
N GLU A 73 -10.89 -0.66 2.85
CA GLU A 73 -9.96 -1.79 2.85
C GLU A 73 -10.69 -3.09 2.50
N ILE A 74 -10.02 -3.95 1.73
CA ILE A 74 -10.42 -5.33 1.51
C ILE A 74 -9.77 -6.19 2.59
N VAL A 75 -10.58 -6.70 3.52
CA VAL A 75 -10.10 -7.52 4.64
C VAL A 75 -9.84 -8.95 4.18
N SER A 76 -10.74 -9.52 3.36
CA SER A 76 -10.61 -10.86 2.79
C SER A 76 -11.32 -10.99 1.46
N VAL A 77 -10.86 -11.94 0.66
CA VAL A 77 -11.54 -12.43 -0.55
C VAL A 77 -12.22 -13.75 -0.17
N ASP A 78 -13.53 -13.70 0.03
CA ASP A 78 -14.29 -14.83 0.57
C ASP A 78 -14.71 -15.81 -0.53
N SER A 79 -14.92 -15.30 -1.75
CA SER A 79 -15.14 -16.10 -2.96
C SER A 79 -14.89 -15.28 -4.23
N ALA A 80 -15.12 -15.87 -5.41
CA ALA A 80 -15.05 -15.17 -6.69
C ALA A 80 -16.00 -13.95 -6.76
N THR A 81 -17.12 -13.97 -6.05
CA THR A 81 -18.15 -12.93 -6.11
C THR A 81 -18.37 -12.21 -4.78
N GLN A 82 -17.52 -12.44 -3.78
CA GLN A 82 -17.70 -11.90 -2.43
C GLN A 82 -16.38 -11.48 -1.77
N LEU A 83 -16.41 -10.29 -1.17
CA LEU A 83 -15.34 -9.72 -0.36
C LEU A 83 -15.87 -9.36 1.03
N THR A 84 -15.00 -9.38 2.02
CA THR A 84 -15.21 -8.64 3.27
C THR A 84 -14.46 -7.32 3.18
N VAL A 85 -15.18 -6.22 3.37
CA VAL A 85 -14.67 -4.84 3.30
C VAL A 85 -14.88 -4.12 4.62
N SER A 86 -14.03 -3.13 4.88
CA SER A 86 -14.08 -2.34 6.11
C SER A 86 -13.71 -0.88 5.87
N VAL A 87 -14.21 0.01 6.73
CA VAL A 87 -13.54 1.30 6.96
C VAL A 87 -12.13 1.02 7.49
N ILE A 88 -11.14 1.85 7.14
CA ILE A 88 -9.74 1.67 7.55
C ILE A 88 -9.65 1.48 9.07
N ARG A 89 -9.21 0.29 9.49
CA ARG A 89 -8.95 -0.04 10.89
C ARG A 89 -7.61 0.47 11.36
N THR A 90 -7.50 0.66 12.68
CA THR A 90 -6.23 1.03 13.32
C THR A 90 -5.31 -0.19 13.44
N ASP A 91 -5.89 -1.35 13.77
CA ASP A 91 -5.21 -2.64 13.85
C ASP A 91 -5.87 -3.63 12.88
N PRO A 92 -5.11 -4.29 11.98
CA PRO A 92 -5.66 -5.27 11.05
C PRO A 92 -6.29 -6.51 11.72
N ASN A 93 -6.04 -6.73 13.02
CA ASN A 93 -6.65 -7.80 13.81
C ASN A 93 -7.98 -7.40 14.48
N GLU A 94 -8.37 -6.12 14.42
CA GLU A 94 -9.68 -5.69 14.91
C GLU A 94 -10.81 -6.17 13.98
N GLU A 95 -12.00 -6.33 14.55
CA GLU A 95 -13.19 -6.69 13.79
C GLU A 95 -13.47 -5.67 12.66
N PRO A 96 -13.85 -6.12 11.46
CA PRO A 96 -14.22 -5.25 10.35
C PRO A 96 -15.35 -4.27 10.72
N VAL A 97 -15.17 -3.01 10.31
CA VAL A 97 -16.15 -1.93 10.54
C VAL A 97 -16.94 -1.69 9.27
N ALA A 98 -18.24 -1.97 9.33
CA ALA A 98 -19.16 -1.86 8.19
C ALA A 98 -19.22 -0.42 7.63
N PRO A 99 -19.06 -0.24 6.30
CA PRO A 99 -19.45 1.00 5.63
C PRO A 99 -20.98 1.15 5.55
N PRO A 100 -21.49 2.31 5.12
CA PRO A 100 -22.91 2.49 4.84
C PRO A 100 -23.42 1.45 3.83
N ALA A 101 -24.47 0.71 4.20
CA ALA A 101 -25.08 -0.29 3.32
C ALA A 101 -25.70 0.38 2.08
N ALA A 102 -25.54 -0.24 0.92
CA ALA A 102 -26.04 0.26 -0.35
C ALA A 102 -26.19 -0.86 -1.39
N ALA A 103 -26.92 -0.58 -2.47
CA ALA A 103 -27.10 -1.47 -3.62
C ALA A 103 -26.90 -0.69 -4.92
N ASN A 104 -26.68 -1.40 -6.04
CA ASN A 104 -26.33 -0.81 -7.34
C ASN A 104 -25.06 0.07 -7.24
N ILE A 105 -24.08 -0.41 -6.49
CA ILE A 105 -22.83 0.29 -6.23
C ILE A 105 -21.93 0.17 -7.45
N SER A 106 -21.45 1.31 -7.94
CA SER A 106 -20.31 1.37 -8.83
C SER A 106 -19.04 1.17 -8.01
N TYR A 107 -18.23 0.18 -8.37
CA TYR A 107 -17.00 -0.11 -7.65
C TYR A 107 -15.79 -0.23 -8.58
N ARG A 108 -14.63 -0.05 -7.98
CA ARG A 108 -13.34 -0.25 -8.62
C ARG A 108 -12.33 -0.73 -7.59
N ILE A 109 -11.60 -1.78 -7.93
CA ILE A 109 -10.48 -2.30 -7.15
C ILE A 109 -9.22 -1.89 -7.90
N SER A 110 -8.47 -0.96 -7.32
CA SER A 110 -7.23 -0.42 -7.89
C SER A 110 -6.04 -0.84 -7.05
N THR A 111 -4.88 -0.97 -7.68
CA THR A 111 -3.66 -1.37 -6.99
C THR A 111 -2.47 -0.51 -7.34
N LEU A 112 -1.60 -0.28 -6.36
CA LEU A 112 -0.30 0.37 -6.50
C LEU A 112 0.84 -0.62 -6.18
N GLU A 113 0.55 -1.93 -6.21
CA GLU A 113 1.53 -2.98 -5.96
C GLU A 113 2.81 -2.90 -6.80
N PRO A 114 2.76 -2.56 -8.11
CA PRO A 114 3.98 -2.37 -8.90
C PRO A 114 4.89 -1.28 -8.33
N GLN A 115 4.32 -0.15 -7.90
CA GLN A 115 5.06 0.94 -7.25
C GLN A 115 5.56 0.52 -5.87
N ALA A 116 4.78 -0.25 -5.11
CA ALA A 116 5.21 -0.80 -3.83
C ALA A 116 6.40 -1.74 -3.97
N GLY A 117 6.47 -2.50 -5.07
CA GLY A 117 7.62 -3.34 -5.41
C GLY A 117 8.88 -2.56 -5.69
N GLU A 118 8.77 -1.48 -6.46
CA GLU A 118 9.88 -0.56 -6.73
C GLU A 118 10.38 0.12 -5.44
N ALA A 119 9.46 0.59 -4.60
CA ALA A 119 9.80 1.12 -3.28
C ALA A 119 10.47 0.06 -2.38
N GLY A 120 10.01 -1.19 -2.44
CA GLY A 120 10.63 -2.32 -1.77
C GLY A 120 12.07 -2.54 -2.23
N PHE A 121 12.31 -2.55 -3.54
CA PHE A 121 13.64 -2.66 -4.13
C PHE A 121 14.57 -1.55 -3.62
N GLN A 122 14.15 -0.28 -3.73
CA GLN A 122 14.93 0.88 -3.27
C GLN A 122 15.27 0.82 -1.77
N LEU A 123 14.32 0.37 -0.94
CA LEU A 123 14.58 0.19 0.48
C LEU A 123 15.60 -0.92 0.74
N THR A 124 15.46 -2.07 0.09
CA THR A 124 16.44 -3.17 0.24
C THR A 124 17.83 -2.76 -0.25
N GLU A 125 17.92 -1.98 -1.34
CA GLU A 125 19.19 -1.42 -1.83
C GLU A 125 19.82 -0.50 -0.79
N TYR A 126 19.02 0.42 -0.22
CA TYR A 126 19.47 1.36 0.80
C TYR A 126 20.02 0.67 2.07
N PHE A 127 19.40 -0.43 2.50
CA PHE A 127 19.86 -1.20 3.65
C PHE A 127 20.91 -2.28 3.32
N GLY A 128 21.27 -2.46 2.05
CA GLY A 128 22.23 -3.47 1.63
C GLY A 128 21.71 -4.92 1.76
N ILE A 129 20.39 -5.11 1.65
CA ILE A 129 19.66 -6.38 1.77
C ILE A 129 19.20 -6.82 0.36
N LYS A 130 18.98 -8.12 0.13
CA LYS A 130 18.35 -8.58 -1.12
C LYS A 130 16.89 -8.12 -1.23
N PRO A 131 16.37 -7.88 -2.45
CA PRO A 131 17.04 -8.01 -3.75
C PRO A 131 17.92 -6.83 -4.14
N GLY A 132 17.86 -5.69 -3.44
CA GLY A 132 18.60 -4.47 -3.82
C GLY A 132 20.13 -4.60 -3.74
N ASN A 133 20.64 -5.50 -2.87
CA ASN A 133 22.03 -5.95 -2.88
C ASN A 133 22.11 -7.46 -3.10
N PRO A 134 22.20 -7.93 -4.36
CA PRO A 134 22.26 -9.36 -4.67
C PRO A 134 23.44 -10.11 -4.04
N ALA A 135 24.51 -9.40 -3.67
CA ALA A 135 25.69 -9.97 -3.02
C ALA A 135 25.53 -10.12 -1.49
N SER A 136 24.44 -9.60 -0.91
CA SER A 136 24.15 -9.75 0.51
C SER A 136 23.78 -11.19 0.85
N ASN A 137 24.05 -11.60 2.09
CA ASN A 137 23.52 -12.86 2.63
C ASN A 137 22.22 -12.66 3.42
N ILE A 138 21.73 -11.43 3.49
CA ILE A 138 20.51 -11.06 4.20
C ILE A 138 19.39 -10.91 3.16
N ASP A 139 18.30 -11.62 3.38
CA ASP A 139 17.07 -11.57 2.62
C ASP A 139 16.04 -10.65 3.29
N ALA A 140 15.05 -10.17 2.54
CA ALA A 140 14.05 -9.25 3.09
C ALA A 140 13.16 -9.94 4.14
N GLU A 141 13.02 -11.26 4.02
CA GLU A 141 12.31 -12.15 4.93
C GLU A 141 13.01 -12.30 6.29
N ASP A 142 14.32 -11.99 6.38
CA ASP A 142 15.08 -12.03 7.64
C ASP A 142 14.80 -10.80 8.53
N VAL A 143 14.03 -9.83 8.04
CA VAL A 143 13.67 -8.61 8.78
C VAL A 143 12.55 -8.89 9.77
N LEU A 144 12.85 -8.81 11.08
CA LEU A 144 11.90 -9.13 12.15
C LEU A 144 10.73 -8.13 12.30
N ASP A 145 10.99 -6.83 12.10
CA ASP A 145 9.97 -5.78 12.21
C ASP A 145 10.04 -4.85 11.00
N THR A 146 9.01 -4.95 10.15
CA THR A 146 8.90 -4.17 8.92
C THR A 146 8.07 -2.89 9.08
N ASN A 147 7.54 -2.57 10.27
CA ASN A 147 6.64 -1.42 10.44
C ASN A 147 7.25 -0.07 10.03
N ALA A 148 8.54 0.13 10.31
CA ALA A 148 9.23 1.34 9.89
C ALA A 148 9.44 1.38 8.36
N LEU A 149 9.78 0.23 7.76
CA LEU A 149 9.93 0.06 6.31
C LEU A 149 8.60 0.24 5.58
N LYS A 150 7.50 -0.25 6.15
CA LYS A 150 6.13 -0.10 5.65
C LYS A 150 5.77 1.37 5.46
N ARG A 151 5.99 2.20 6.48
CA ARG A 151 5.74 3.65 6.38
C ARG A 151 6.63 4.31 5.33
N ALA A 152 7.92 3.98 5.30
CA ALA A 152 8.82 4.53 4.30
C ALA A 152 8.38 4.13 2.88
N SER A 153 8.01 2.87 2.69
CA SER A 153 7.54 2.33 1.41
C SER A 153 6.27 3.03 0.93
N ALA A 154 5.28 3.23 1.81
CA ALA A 154 4.07 3.98 1.46
C ALA A 154 4.37 5.41 0.98
N PHE A 155 5.27 6.13 1.65
CA PHE A 155 5.67 7.48 1.23
C PHE A 155 6.42 7.49 -0.11
N ALA A 156 7.27 6.50 -0.37
CA ALA A 156 7.94 6.35 -1.66
C ALA A 156 6.92 6.10 -2.78
N VAL A 157 5.93 5.24 -2.55
CA VAL A 157 4.85 4.98 -3.51
C VAL A 157 4.09 6.26 -3.82
N ILE A 158 3.59 6.97 -2.80
CA ILE A 158 2.80 8.19 -2.98
C ILE A 158 3.62 9.26 -3.72
N SER A 159 4.90 9.43 -3.37
CA SER A 159 5.80 10.35 -4.06
C SER A 159 5.94 10.00 -5.55
N SER A 160 6.17 8.72 -5.86
CA SER A 160 6.34 8.24 -7.24
C SER A 160 5.07 8.42 -8.10
N VAL A 161 3.90 8.15 -7.53
CA VAL A 161 2.61 8.31 -8.24
C VAL A 161 2.34 9.79 -8.51
N TYR A 162 2.57 10.67 -7.53
CA TYR A 162 2.41 12.11 -7.76
C TYR A 162 3.42 12.68 -8.77
N ALA A 163 4.67 12.20 -8.78
CA ALA A 163 5.64 12.59 -9.81
C ALA A 163 5.15 12.20 -11.22
N MET A 164 4.58 10.99 -11.35
CA MET A 164 4.02 10.50 -12.60
C MET A 164 2.83 11.36 -13.06
N LEU A 165 1.88 11.64 -12.16
CA LEU A 165 0.72 12.50 -12.45
C LEU A 165 1.14 13.93 -12.81
N ALA A 166 2.08 14.51 -12.07
CA ALA A 166 2.62 15.84 -12.35
C ALA A 166 3.26 15.92 -13.74
N SER A 167 4.01 14.88 -14.13
CA SER A 167 4.67 14.82 -15.44
C SER A 167 3.67 14.73 -16.61
N LYS A 168 2.49 14.15 -16.37
CA LYS A 168 1.46 14.01 -17.39
C LYS A 168 0.71 15.33 -17.62
N ASP A 169 0.35 16.02 -16.54
CA ASP A 169 -0.57 17.16 -16.58
C ASP A 169 0.11 18.52 -16.35
N ASP A 170 1.44 18.56 -16.26
CA ASP A 170 2.28 19.74 -15.91
C ASP A 170 1.75 20.49 -14.66
N ASN A 171 1.28 19.71 -13.69
CA ASN A 171 0.57 20.23 -12.52
C ASN A 171 1.54 20.45 -11.36
N GLU A 172 1.87 21.72 -11.12
CA GLU A 172 2.77 22.16 -10.04
C GLU A 172 2.34 21.67 -8.65
N ASN A 173 1.04 21.56 -8.37
CA ASN A 173 0.57 21.06 -7.06
C ASN A 173 0.92 19.57 -6.87
N PHE A 174 0.89 18.77 -7.95
CA PHE A 174 1.31 17.37 -7.88
C PHE A 174 2.83 17.25 -7.71
N TRP A 175 3.63 18.14 -8.31
CA TRP A 175 5.07 18.22 -8.03
C TRP A 175 5.35 18.54 -6.56
N GLN A 176 4.63 19.50 -5.98
CA GLN A 176 4.78 19.86 -4.57
C GLN A 176 4.41 18.71 -3.64
N LYS A 177 3.31 18.00 -3.92
CA LYS A 177 2.94 16.78 -3.18
C LYS A 177 4.01 15.69 -3.32
N SER A 178 4.49 15.44 -4.53
CA SER A 178 5.57 14.48 -4.77
C SER A 178 6.79 14.78 -3.93
N HIS A 179 7.28 16.03 -3.95
CA HIS A 179 8.42 16.47 -3.14
C HIS A 179 8.16 16.41 -1.63
N HIS A 180 6.92 16.69 -1.19
CA HIS A 180 6.55 16.56 0.21
C HIS A 180 6.71 15.11 0.69
N TYR A 181 6.11 14.15 -0.02
CA TYR A 181 6.21 12.74 0.33
C TYR A 181 7.62 12.18 0.13
N GLN A 182 8.38 12.69 -0.83
CA GLN A 182 9.80 12.36 -0.99
C GLN A 182 10.61 12.71 0.27
N LYS A 183 10.42 13.92 0.82
CA LYS A 183 11.07 14.34 2.07
C LYS A 183 10.63 13.49 3.27
N LEU A 184 9.37 13.07 3.31
CA LEU A 184 8.88 12.16 4.35
C LEU A 184 9.50 10.79 4.22
N PHE A 185 9.62 10.26 3.00
CA PHE A 185 10.30 9.00 2.70
C PHE A 185 11.76 9.04 3.15
N GLU A 186 12.51 10.06 2.77
CA GLU A 186 13.92 10.23 3.15
C GLU A 186 14.10 10.22 4.68
N LYS A 187 13.30 11.01 5.39
CA LYS A 187 13.32 11.03 6.86
C LYS A 187 12.88 9.71 7.47
N ALA A 188 11.92 9.01 6.87
CA ALA A 188 11.43 7.73 7.37
C ALA A 188 12.51 6.65 7.23
N ARG A 189 13.14 6.51 6.05
CA ARG A 189 14.20 5.51 5.82
C ARG A 189 15.44 5.78 6.69
N GLU A 190 15.82 7.04 6.91
CA GLU A 190 16.96 7.39 7.78
C GLU A 190 16.71 6.98 9.25
N ARG A 191 15.45 7.04 9.71
CA ARG A 191 15.06 6.67 11.07
C ARG A 191 14.86 5.17 11.27
N CYS A 192 14.75 4.40 10.18
CA CYS A 192 14.54 2.96 10.27
C CYS A 192 15.76 2.29 10.93
N ARG A 193 15.45 1.34 11.81
CA ARG A 193 16.40 0.38 12.35
C ARG A 193 15.89 -0.99 11.97
N VAL A 194 16.62 -1.65 11.08
CA VAL A 194 16.27 -2.96 10.56
C VAL A 194 16.97 -3.99 11.43
N SER A 195 16.18 -4.79 12.14
CA SER A 195 16.68 -5.91 12.94
C SER A 195 16.58 -7.18 12.12
N ILE A 196 17.70 -7.89 11.99
CA ILE A 196 17.87 -9.06 11.12
C ILE A 196 18.05 -10.30 11.99
N ASP A 197 17.29 -11.34 11.71
CA ASP A 197 17.44 -12.68 12.24
C ASP A 197 17.99 -13.59 11.15
N SER A 198 19.28 -13.85 11.19
CA SER A 198 19.97 -14.72 10.23
C SER A 198 19.87 -16.20 10.63
N GLY A 199 19.44 -16.50 11.86
CA GLY A 199 19.31 -17.85 12.41
C GLY A 199 17.89 -18.44 12.33
N SER A 200 16.90 -17.61 11.97
CA SER A 200 15.46 -17.92 12.05
C SER A 200 14.99 -18.34 13.45
N ASP A 201 15.62 -17.80 14.51
CA ASP A 201 15.27 -18.11 15.91
C ASP A 201 14.36 -17.05 16.56
N GLY A 202 14.01 -16.00 15.80
CA GLY A 202 13.19 -14.87 16.23
C GLY A 202 13.97 -13.81 17.00
N VAL A 203 15.29 -13.92 17.12
CA VAL A 203 16.16 -12.99 17.83
C VAL A 203 17.04 -12.24 16.83
N ALA A 204 17.20 -10.93 17.04
CA ALA A 204 18.02 -10.12 16.15
C ALA A 204 19.52 -10.43 16.33
N ASP A 205 20.16 -10.91 15.28
CA ASP A 205 21.61 -11.08 15.18
C ASP A 205 22.32 -9.77 14.80
N ILE A 206 21.69 -8.99 13.91
CA ILE A 206 22.26 -7.79 13.31
C ILE A 206 21.23 -6.65 13.38
N THR A 207 21.71 -5.43 13.62
CA THR A 207 20.88 -4.22 13.46
C THR A 207 21.54 -3.28 12.45
N ILE A 208 20.81 -2.91 11.41
CA ILE A 208 21.22 -1.94 10.39
C ILE A 208 20.44 -0.65 10.62
N ALA A 209 21.13 0.47 10.82
CA ALA A 209 20.51 1.78 10.94
C ALA A 209 20.54 2.51 9.58
N GLY A 210 19.43 3.15 9.20
CA GLY A 210 19.34 3.86 7.92
C GLY A 210 20.28 5.06 7.85
N ALA A 211 20.36 5.83 8.93
CA ALA A 211 21.38 6.87 9.06
C ALA A 211 22.68 6.29 9.65
N SER A 212 23.76 6.28 8.85
CA SER A 212 25.12 6.24 9.39
C SER A 212 25.72 7.65 9.36
N ALA A 213 25.90 8.25 10.54
CA ALA A 213 26.64 9.50 10.66
C ALA A 213 28.13 9.16 10.84
N ARG A 214 28.93 9.33 9.79
CA ARG A 214 30.40 9.29 9.93
C ARG A 214 30.87 10.63 10.47
N LEU A 215 31.19 10.68 11.77
CA LEU A 215 31.93 11.81 12.34
C LEU A 215 33.34 11.82 11.75
N VAL A 216 33.63 12.79 10.90
CA VAL A 216 34.98 13.11 10.44
C VAL A 216 35.49 14.20 11.36
N ARG A 217 36.61 13.95 12.04
CA ARG A 217 37.28 14.94 12.89
C ARG A 217 38.24 15.74 12.00
N ASP A 218 38.09 17.06 11.99
CA ASP A 218 39.08 17.99 11.42
C ASP A 218 40.39 17.95 12.23
#